data_AF-A0A349HGX1-F1
#
_entry.id   AF-A0A349HGX1-F1
#
_cell.length_a   1.000
_cell.length_b   1.000
_cell.length_c   1.000
_cell.angle_alpha   90.00
_cell.angle_beta   90.00
_cell.angle_gamma   90.00
#
_symmetry.space_group_name_H-M   'P 1'
#
loop_
_entity.id
_entity.type
_entity.pdbx_description
1 polymer ?
#
loop_
_entity_poly.entity_id
_entity_poly.type
_entity_poly.pdbx_seq_one_letter_code
_entity_poly.pdbx_strand_id
1 'polypeptide(L)'
;MKKSSFKVQKQNDRKSLTEDIRNHVIYSLSKEVKDASEWDAGKALALALRDRLVERMIETRDRYRKVKAKRMYYFSIEYLLGRCLGNSLCNMELLDLCEDIFKDLGYDLDEVRASERDPALGNGGLGRLAACFLDS
;
A
#
# COMPACT_ATOMS: atom_id res chain seq x y z
N MET A 1 19.51 -25.52 9.63
CA MET A 1 18.66 -24.42 10.15
C MET A 1 17.20 -24.81 9.95
N LYS A 2 16.39 -24.94 11.01
CA LYS A 2 14.94 -25.12 10.87
C LYS A 2 14.37 -23.88 10.18
N LYS A 3 13.70 -24.03 9.02
CA LYS A 3 13.06 -22.91 8.32
C LYS A 3 11.93 -22.37 9.19
N SER A 4 12.18 -21.28 9.91
CA SER A 4 11.13 -20.51 10.57
C SER A 4 10.12 -20.05 9.52
N SER A 5 8.83 -20.30 9.72
CA SER A 5 7.82 -19.74 8.83
C SER A 5 7.68 -18.25 9.10
N PHE A 6 7.71 -17.45 8.05
CA PHE A 6 7.40 -16.02 8.15
C PHE A 6 6.03 -15.82 8.80
N LYS A 7 5.92 -14.86 9.72
CA LYS A 7 4.67 -14.51 10.41
C LYS A 7 4.39 -13.02 10.18
N VAL A 8 3.16 -12.71 9.77
CA VAL A 8 2.64 -11.34 9.70
C VAL A 8 2.71 -10.70 11.09
N GLN A 9 3.27 -9.50 11.18
CA GLN A 9 3.42 -8.71 12.41
C GLN A 9 2.61 -7.42 12.39
N LYS A 10 2.42 -6.80 11.22
CA LYS A 10 1.75 -5.51 11.09
C LYS A 10 0.24 -5.66 11.27
N GLN A 11 -0.29 -4.99 12.29
CA GLN A 11 -1.71 -5.01 12.62
C GLN A 11 -2.46 -3.86 11.95
N ASN A 12 -3.77 -4.03 11.75
CA ASN A 12 -4.64 -3.08 11.08
C ASN A 12 -5.46 -2.22 12.07
N ASP A 13 -5.08 -2.18 13.35
CA ASP A 13 -5.72 -1.32 14.33
C ASP A 13 -5.18 0.11 14.31
N ARG A 14 -5.97 1.04 14.85
CA ARG A 14 -5.66 2.47 14.91
C ARG A 14 -4.26 2.75 15.46
N LYS A 15 -3.93 2.14 16.60
CA LYS A 15 -2.71 2.44 17.34
C LYS A 15 -1.49 2.02 16.54
N SER A 16 -1.47 0.80 16.02
CA SER A 16 -0.37 0.31 15.20
C SER A 16 -0.22 1.11 13.91
N LEU A 17 -1.31 1.48 13.24
CA LEU A 17 -1.26 2.21 11.98
C LEU A 17 -0.74 3.64 12.16
N THR A 18 -1.24 4.37 13.16
CA THR A 18 -0.76 5.72 13.49
C THR A 18 0.73 5.73 13.84
N GLU A 19 1.18 4.75 14.63
CA GLU A 19 2.58 4.61 15.00
C GLU A 19 3.47 4.29 13.78
N ASP A 20 3.05 3.38 12.91
CA ASP A 20 3.78 3.06 11.68
C ASP A 20 3.89 4.27 10.74
N ILE A 21 2.82 5.04 10.55
CA ILE A 21 2.82 6.26 9.73
C ILE A 21 3.82 7.26 10.31
N ARG A 22 3.75 7.53 11.62
CA ARG A 22 4.68 8.41 12.33
C ARG A 22 6.13 7.95 12.17
N ASN A 23 6.37 6.66 12.30
CA ASN A 23 7.69 6.08 12.12
C ASN A 23 8.24 6.26 10.70
N HIS A 24 7.40 6.19 9.67
CA HIS A 24 7.85 6.50 8.31
C HIS A 24 8.13 7.99 8.09
N VAL A 25 7.36 8.90 8.72
CA VAL A 25 7.69 10.33 8.68
C VAL A 25 9.09 10.59 9.27
N ILE A 26 9.38 9.99 10.43
CA ILE A 26 10.66 10.19 11.14
C ILE A 26 11.80 9.44 10.46
N TYR A 27 11.69 8.12 10.33
CA TYR A 27 12.81 7.25 9.95
C TYR A 27 12.97 7.06 8.45
N SER A 28 11.90 7.24 7.66
CA SER A 28 11.98 7.09 6.19
C SER A 28 12.04 8.44 5.45
N LEU A 29 11.40 9.48 5.98
CA LEU A 29 11.39 10.81 5.37
C LEU A 29 12.27 11.83 6.10
N SER A 30 12.80 11.49 7.27
CA SER A 30 13.69 12.36 8.06
C SER A 30 13.06 13.70 8.42
N LYS A 31 11.76 13.69 8.76
CA LYS A 31 10.98 14.87 9.15
C LYS A 31 10.32 14.69 10.50
N GLU A 32 10.01 15.79 11.17
CA GLU A 32 9.04 15.78 12.28
C GLU A 32 7.61 15.81 11.72
N VAL A 33 6.65 15.27 12.49
CA VAL A 33 5.23 15.20 12.08
C VAL A 33 4.65 16.59 11.81
N LYS A 34 5.13 17.62 12.52
CA LYS A 34 4.67 19.01 12.37
C LYS A 34 5.14 19.67 11.06
N ASP A 35 6.20 19.15 10.45
CA ASP A 35 6.83 19.71 9.24
C ASP A 35 6.48 18.89 7.98
N ALA A 36 5.62 17.88 8.12
CA ALA A 36 5.20 17.04 7.01
C ALA A 36 4.14 17.75 6.15
N SER A 37 4.35 17.79 4.84
CA SER A 37 3.33 18.23 3.87
C SER A 37 2.29 17.13 3.63
N GLU A 38 1.20 17.42 2.91
CA GLU A 38 0.23 16.38 2.52
C GLU A 38 0.90 15.26 1.70
N TRP A 39 1.88 15.63 0.86
CA TRP A 39 2.66 14.66 0.10
C TRP A 39 3.53 13.78 1.00
N ASP A 40 4.16 14.34 2.04
CA ASP A 40 4.95 13.56 3.00
C ASP A 40 4.04 12.61 3.81
N ALA A 41 2.89 13.11 4.25
CA ALA A 41 1.89 12.31 4.96
C ALA A 41 1.37 11.16 4.08
N GLY A 42 1.07 11.43 2.81
CA GLY A 42 0.67 10.42 1.83
C GLY A 42 1.76 9.38 1.56
N LYS A 43 3.02 9.82 1.45
CA LYS A 43 4.16 8.92 1.28
C LYS A 43 4.40 8.06 2.53
N ALA A 44 4.25 8.62 3.72
CA ALA A 44 4.37 7.88 4.97
C ALA A 44 3.25 6.83 5.11
N LEU A 45 2.01 7.19 4.76
CA LEU A 45 0.89 6.24 4.70
C LEU A 45 1.16 5.13 3.68
N ALA A 46 1.59 5.47 2.46
CA ALA A 46 1.91 4.48 1.43
C ALA A 46 3.00 3.49 1.90
N LEU A 47 4.00 3.95 2.65
CA LEU A 47 5.03 3.09 3.25
C LEU A 47 4.45 2.18 4.35
N ALA A 48 3.61 2.71 5.24
CA ALA A 48 2.96 1.94 6.29
C ALA A 48 2.02 0.86 5.72
N LEU A 49 1.30 1.17 4.63
CA LEU A 49 0.50 0.21 3.88
C LEU A 49 1.38 -0.83 3.16
N ARG A 50 2.50 -0.39 2.58
CA ARG A 50 3.44 -1.29 1.90
C ARG A 50 4.02 -2.32 2.86
N ASP A 51 4.34 -1.97 4.10
CA ASP A 51 4.80 -2.94 5.10
C ASP A 51 3.78 -4.09 5.24
N ARG A 52 2.50 -3.75 5.46
CA ARG A 52 1.37 -4.70 5.57
C ARG A 52 1.20 -5.58 4.33
N LEU A 53 1.38 -5.01 3.14
CA LEU A 53 1.27 -5.72 1.87
C LEU A 53 2.46 -6.66 1.64
N VAL A 54 3.68 -6.25 1.99
CA VAL A 54 4.89 -7.07 1.85
C VAL A 54 4.80 -8.34 2.70
N GLU A 55 4.31 -8.22 3.93
CA GLU A 55 4.12 -9.39 4.80
C GLU A 55 3.14 -10.42 4.19
N ARG A 56 2.00 -9.95 3.68
CA ARG A 56 0.98 -10.79 3.00
C ARG A 56 1.48 -11.34 1.67
N MET A 57 2.30 -10.59 0.93
CA MET A 57 2.93 -11.03 -0.31
C MET A 57 3.91 -12.19 -0.06
N ILE A 58 4.71 -12.10 1.02
CA ILE A 58 5.62 -13.19 1.42
C ILE A 58 4.81 -14.45 1.75
N GLU A 59 3.75 -14.31 2.54
CA GLU A 59 2.88 -15.43 2.91
C GLU A 59 2.24 -16.11 1.69
N THR A 60 1.67 -15.32 0.77
CA THR A 60 1.05 -15.80 -0.47
C THR A 60 2.04 -16.56 -1.33
N ARG A 61 3.26 -16.00 -1.51
CA ARG A 61 4.34 -16.66 -2.25
C ARG A 61 4.74 -18.00 -1.63
N ASP A 62 4.84 -18.06 -0.31
CA ASP A 62 5.20 -19.29 0.40
C ASP A 62 4.08 -20.34 0.32
N ARG A 63 2.81 -19.92 0.39
CA ARG A 63 1.64 -20.79 0.17
C ARG A 63 1.68 -21.42 -1.22
N TYR A 64 1.88 -20.63 -2.27
CA TYR A 64 1.99 -21.11 -3.66
C TYR A 64 3.17 -22.06 -3.87
N ARG A 65 4.31 -21.82 -3.21
CA ARG A 65 5.47 -22.72 -3.25
C ARG A 65 5.19 -24.06 -2.58
N LYS A 66 4.55 -24.06 -1.39
CA LYS A 66 4.23 -25.27 -0.63
C LYS A 66 3.33 -26.22 -1.42
N VAL A 67 2.29 -25.69 -2.06
CA VAL A 67 1.32 -26.50 -2.82
C VAL A 67 1.74 -26.74 -4.27
N LYS A 68 2.90 -26.22 -4.70
CA LYS A 68 3.36 -26.25 -6.11
C LYS A 68 2.27 -25.81 -7.09
N ALA A 69 1.58 -24.70 -6.76
CA ALA A 69 0.48 -24.19 -7.58
C ALA A 69 0.92 -23.94 -9.03
N LYS A 70 0.07 -24.31 -9.99
CA LYS A 70 0.21 -23.86 -11.38
C LYS A 70 0.16 -22.32 -11.41
N ARG A 71 1.03 -21.70 -12.20
CA ARG A 71 1.13 -20.24 -12.30
C ARG A 71 0.71 -19.77 -13.67
N MET A 72 -0.05 -18.67 -13.70
CA MET A 72 -0.36 -17.93 -14.90
C MET A 72 0.53 -16.69 -14.95
N TYR A 73 1.04 -16.37 -16.13
CA TYR A 73 1.87 -15.19 -16.37
C TYR A 73 1.19 -14.35 -17.43
N TYR A 74 0.77 -13.15 -17.04
CA TYR A 74 0.14 -12.20 -17.94
C TYR A 74 1.22 -11.30 -18.55
N PHE A 75 1.34 -11.32 -19.88
CA PHE A 75 2.27 -10.46 -20.60
C PHE A 75 1.49 -9.34 -21.29
N SER A 76 1.83 -8.11 -20.93
CA SER A 76 1.31 -6.90 -21.55
C SER A 76 2.44 -5.89 -21.67
N ILE A 77 2.38 -5.08 -22.73
CA ILE A 77 3.29 -3.96 -22.96
C ILE A 77 2.86 -2.69 -22.19
N GLU A 78 1.65 -2.69 -21.63
CA GLU A 78 1.08 -1.57 -20.88
C GLU A 78 0.33 -2.05 -19.62
N TYR A 79 0.39 -1.24 -18.56
CA TYR A 79 -0.38 -1.41 -17.32
C TYR A 79 -0.84 -0.04 -16.79
N LEU A 80 -2.13 0.27 -16.90
CA LEU A 80 -2.69 1.54 -16.42
C LEU A 80 -3.32 1.36 -15.04
N LEU A 81 -2.45 1.22 -14.02
CA LEU A 81 -2.85 0.98 -12.63
C LEU A 81 -3.64 2.17 -12.06
N GLY A 82 -3.18 3.39 -12.34
CA GLY A 82 -3.62 4.60 -11.67
C GLY A 82 -3.03 4.72 -10.26
N ARG A 83 -3.46 5.73 -9.51
CA ARG A 83 -3.15 5.93 -8.09
C ARG A 83 -3.46 4.70 -7.24
N CYS A 84 -2.47 4.23 -6.49
CA CYS A 84 -2.52 2.97 -5.75
C CYS A 84 -3.01 3.15 -4.30
N LEU A 85 -2.83 4.33 -3.71
CA LEU A 85 -3.12 4.57 -2.30
C LEU A 85 -4.59 4.32 -1.98
N GLY A 86 -5.48 4.92 -2.76
CA GLY A 86 -6.92 4.74 -2.61
C GLY A 86 -7.35 3.27 -2.75
N ASN A 87 -6.87 2.58 -3.79
CA ASN A 87 -7.21 1.16 -3.99
C ASN A 87 -6.69 0.28 -2.83
N SER A 88 -5.49 0.57 -2.34
CA SER A 88 -4.89 -0.16 -1.21
C SER A 88 -5.68 0.03 0.08
N LEU A 89 -6.15 1.25 0.35
CA LEU A 89 -7.00 1.54 1.50
C LEU A 89 -8.34 0.78 1.42
N CYS A 90 -8.99 0.79 0.26
CA CYS A 90 -10.24 0.06 0.04
C CYS A 90 -10.04 -1.46 0.20
N ASN A 91 -9.08 -2.05 -0.51
CA ASN A 91 -8.85 -3.51 -0.51
C ASN A 91 -8.36 -4.05 0.84
N MET A 92 -7.84 -3.19 1.73
CA MET A 92 -7.47 -3.57 3.10
C MET A 92 -8.53 -3.19 4.14
N GLU A 93 -9.66 -2.60 3.72
CA GLU A 93 -10.73 -2.11 4.61
C GLU A 93 -10.21 -1.09 5.64
N LEU A 94 -9.30 -0.21 5.21
CA LEU A 94 -8.62 0.79 6.06
C LEU A 94 -9.03 2.23 5.74
N LEU A 95 -9.95 2.46 4.81
CA LEU A 95 -10.31 3.81 4.36
C LEU A 95 -10.85 4.66 5.53
N ASP A 96 -11.94 4.22 6.15
CA ASP A 96 -12.59 4.95 7.26
C ASP A 96 -11.64 5.16 8.44
N LEU A 97 -10.86 4.11 8.79
CA LEU A 97 -9.87 4.20 9.85
C LEU A 97 -8.78 5.25 9.55
N CYS A 98 -8.29 5.28 8.31
CA CYS A 98 -7.29 6.26 7.92
C CYS A 98 -7.87 7.67 7.87
N GLU A 99 -9.13 7.82 7.51
CA GLU A 99 -9.82 9.13 7.50
C GLU A 99 -9.85 9.71 8.92
N ASP A 100 -10.23 8.90 9.91
CA ASP A 100 -10.20 9.29 11.32
C ASP A 100 -8.78 9.60 11.83
N ILE A 101 -7.77 8.84 11.41
CA ILE A 101 -6.38 9.08 11.81
C ILE A 101 -5.86 10.38 11.21
N PHE A 102 -6.10 10.62 9.92
CA PHE A 102 -5.60 11.81 9.23
C PHE A 102 -6.28 13.08 9.73
N LYS A 103 -7.58 13.00 10.03
CA LYS A 103 -8.32 14.08 10.70
C LYS A 103 -7.71 14.46 12.05
N ASP A 104 -7.35 13.48 12.88
CA ASP A 104 -6.68 13.73 14.17
C ASP A 104 -5.27 14.33 13.99
N LEU A 105 -4.60 14.00 12.89
CA LEU A 105 -3.27 14.54 12.54
C LEU A 105 -3.35 15.92 11.85
N GLY A 106 -4.55 16.43 11.56
CA GLY A 106 -4.77 17.72 10.93
C GLY A 106 -4.64 17.73 9.40
N TYR A 107 -4.78 16.58 8.75
CA TYR A 107 -4.76 16.44 7.29
C TYR A 107 -6.13 16.02 6.75
N ASP A 108 -6.45 16.47 5.54
CA ASP A 108 -7.53 15.90 4.74
C ASP A 108 -7.00 14.69 3.95
N LEU A 109 -7.57 13.50 4.19
CA LEU A 109 -7.15 12.28 3.50
C LEU A 109 -7.39 12.36 1.98
N ASP A 110 -8.41 13.08 1.52
CA ASP A 110 -8.68 13.22 0.09
C ASP A 110 -7.65 14.12 -0.60
N GLU A 111 -7.20 15.19 0.05
CA GLU A 111 -6.08 16.01 -0.45
C GLU A 111 -4.76 15.21 -0.48
N VAL A 112 -4.53 14.40 0.56
CA VAL A 112 -3.38 13.50 0.63
C VAL A 112 -3.40 12.49 -0.52
N ARG A 113 -4.55 11.87 -0.81
CA ARG A 113 -4.74 10.97 -1.96
C ARG A 113 -4.61 11.70 -3.29
N ALA A 114 -5.03 12.96 -3.35
CA ALA A 114 -4.88 13.81 -4.53
C ALA A 114 -3.41 14.08 -4.88
N SER A 115 -2.53 14.11 -3.88
CA SER A 115 -1.09 14.35 -4.07
C SER A 115 -0.34 13.18 -4.74
N GLU A 116 -0.90 11.97 -4.75
CA GLU A 116 -0.28 10.80 -5.39
C GLU A 116 -0.25 10.99 -6.91
N ARG A 117 0.92 10.72 -7.52
CA ARG A 117 1.07 10.78 -8.98
C ARG A 117 0.72 9.44 -9.59
N ASP A 118 -0.03 9.46 -10.69
CA ASP A 118 -0.29 8.25 -11.46
C ASP A 118 1.01 7.66 -12.05
N PRO A 119 1.21 6.33 -11.95
CA PRO A 119 2.31 5.67 -12.63
C PRO A 119 2.07 5.64 -14.14
N ALA A 120 2.95 6.29 -14.92
CA ALA A 120 2.89 6.36 -16.38
C ALA A 120 3.37 5.05 -17.05
N LEU A 121 2.66 3.94 -16.79
CA LEU A 121 2.99 2.58 -17.25
C LEU A 121 2.07 2.08 -18.38
N GLY A 122 1.16 2.91 -18.88
CA GLY A 122 0.26 2.62 -19.98
C GLY A 122 -0.46 3.87 -20.44
N ASN A 123 -1.15 3.81 -21.57
CA ASN A 123 -1.79 4.98 -22.18
C ASN A 123 -3.30 4.79 -22.40
N GLY A 124 -3.74 3.55 -22.64
CA GLY A 124 -5.11 3.29 -23.11
C GLY A 124 -5.81 2.10 -22.49
N GLY A 125 -6.90 1.67 -23.15
CA GLY A 125 -7.78 0.59 -22.70
C GLY A 125 -7.07 -0.76 -22.55
N LEU A 126 -6.03 -1.04 -23.36
CA LEU A 126 -5.22 -2.24 -23.20
C LEU A 126 -4.54 -2.28 -21.82
N GLY A 127 -3.88 -1.19 -21.45
CA GLY A 127 -3.25 -1.05 -20.15
C GLY A 127 -4.25 -1.10 -19.01
N ARG A 128 -5.45 -0.52 -19.18
CA ARG A 128 -6.48 -0.56 -18.14
C ARG A 128 -7.08 -1.97 -17.97
N LEU A 129 -7.29 -2.69 -19.06
CA LEU A 129 -7.75 -4.09 -19.03
C LEU A 129 -6.73 -4.97 -18.29
N ALA A 130 -5.43 -4.81 -18.60
CA ALA A 130 -4.36 -5.51 -17.91
C ALA A 130 -4.36 -5.22 -16.39
N ALA A 131 -4.54 -3.96 -16.00
CA ALA A 131 -4.64 -3.57 -14.60
C ALA A 131 -5.87 -4.19 -13.90
N CYS A 132 -7.05 -4.15 -14.54
CA CYS A 132 -8.26 -4.76 -13.99
C CYS A 132 -8.13 -6.28 -13.81
N PHE A 133 -7.44 -6.98 -14.72
CA PHE A 133 -7.15 -8.41 -14.57
C PHE A 133 -6.21 -8.73 -13.40
N LEU A 134 -5.37 -7.79 -12.95
CA LEU A 134 -4.54 -8.00 -11.77
C LEU A 134 -5.30 -7.84 -10.45
N ASP A 135 -6.40 -7.07 -10.46
CA ASP A 135 -7.24 -6.81 -9.28
C ASP A 135 -8.37 -7.84 -9.10
N SER A 136 -8.80 -8.49 -10.19
CA SER A 136 -9.85 -9.54 -10.21
C SER A 136 -9.42 -10.85 -9.57
#